data_AF-A0A3D0NW33-F1
#
_entry.id   AF-A0A3D0NW33-F1
#
_cell.length_a   1.000
_cell.length_b   1.000
_cell.length_c   1.000
_cell.angle_alpha   90.00
_cell.angle_beta   90.00
_cell.angle_gamma   90.00
#
_symmetry.space_group_name_H-M   'P 1'
#
loop_
_entity.id
_entity.type
_entity.pdbx_description
1 polymer ?
#
loop_
_entity_poly.entity_id
_entity_poly.type
_entity_poly.pdbx_seq_one_letter_code
_entity_poly.pdbx_strand_id
1 'polypeptide(L)'
;LLRDFHMVHEMTGKKDSHVTERFYLSDAVFMAALESEDKKFLEQLVYALEHPVYPLFLGRRSCPPTLPVVLGIRDDDLLSVLRKESPVAENCQPTRIVYDSDQGGIPVRDKPVSFSQLHRQYGFRMKKEELLKRPEHDPMTEL
;
A
#
# COMPACT_ATOMS: atom_id res chain seq x y z
N LEU A 1 13.06 9.77 -2.22
CA LEU A 1 13.33 8.43 -2.76
C LEU A 1 14.74 8.03 -2.32
N LEU A 2 14.89 6.96 -1.54
CA LEU A 2 16.17 6.47 -1.06
C LEU A 2 16.75 5.46 -2.07
N ARG A 3 18.02 5.62 -2.45
CA ARG A 3 18.76 4.69 -3.30
C ARG A 3 19.68 3.83 -2.43
N ASP A 4 19.47 2.53 -2.50
CA ASP A 4 20.24 1.51 -1.79
C ASP A 4 21.18 0.80 -2.77
N PHE A 5 22.48 0.85 -2.48
CA PHE A 5 23.50 0.14 -3.23
C PHE A 5 23.65 -1.27 -2.65
N HIS A 6 23.26 -2.29 -3.41
CA HIS A 6 23.12 -3.64 -2.90
C HIS A 6 24.00 -4.64 -3.67
N MET A 7 25.00 -5.19 -3.00
CA MET A 7 25.90 -6.22 -3.55
C MET A 7 25.45 -7.62 -3.16
N VAL A 8 25.43 -8.53 -4.13
CA VAL A 8 25.24 -9.97 -3.91
C VAL A 8 26.56 -10.67 -4.23
N HIS A 9 27.07 -11.42 -3.25
CA HIS A 9 28.29 -12.22 -3.39
C HIS A 9 27.90 -13.69 -3.56
N GLU A 10 28.45 -14.36 -4.58
CA GLU A 10 28.28 -15.81 -4.70
C GLU A 10 29.14 -16.57 -3.68
N MET A 11 28.56 -17.59 -3.04
CA MET A 11 29.24 -18.40 -2.02
C MET A 11 30.28 -19.38 -2.60
N THR A 12 30.33 -19.54 -3.93
CA THR A 12 31.08 -20.58 -4.66
C THR A 12 32.56 -20.25 -4.92
N GLY A 13 33.10 -19.19 -4.31
CA GLY A 13 34.54 -18.89 -4.35
C GLY A 13 35.06 -18.24 -5.65
N LYS A 14 34.21 -18.05 -6.66
CA LYS A 14 34.49 -17.11 -7.76
C LYS A 14 34.25 -15.69 -7.27
N LYS A 15 35.11 -14.74 -7.66
CA LYS A 15 34.99 -13.30 -7.36
C LYS A 15 33.89 -12.62 -8.20
N ASP A 16 32.76 -13.28 -8.39
CA ASP A 16 31.65 -12.73 -9.14
C ASP A 16 30.69 -12.08 -8.14
N SER A 17 30.73 -10.74 -8.08
CA SER A 17 29.81 -9.93 -7.28
C SER A 17 28.86 -9.18 -8.22
N HIS A 18 27.57 -9.29 -7.97
CA HIS A 18 26.55 -8.57 -8.72
C HIS A 18 26.09 -7.34 -7.94
N VAL A 19 26.26 -6.17 -8.56
CA VAL A 19 25.70 -4.91 -8.06
C VAL A 19 24.24 -4.82 -8.51
N THR A 20 23.34 -4.53 -7.58
CA THR A 20 21.97 -4.14 -7.86
C THR A 20 21.64 -2.83 -7.17
N GLU A 21 20.86 -1.98 -7.82
CA GLU A 21 20.35 -0.76 -7.21
C GLU A 21 18.88 -0.90 -6.88
N ARG A 22 18.52 -0.56 -5.66
CA ARG A 22 17.15 -0.70 -5.16
C ARG A 22 16.67 0.64 -4.66
N PHE A 23 15.52 1.06 -5.16
CA PHE A 23 14.88 2.29 -4.72
C PHE A 23 13.79 1.99 -3.70
N TYR A 24 13.77 2.78 -2.63
CA TYR A 24 12.82 2.70 -1.53
C TYR A 24 12.15 4.05 -1.30
N LEU A 25 10.89 4.01 -0.87
CA LEU A 25 10.20 5.17 -0.35
C LEU A 25 10.46 5.22 1.17
N SER A 26 10.90 6.38 1.67
CA SER A 26 11.16 6.65 3.10
C SER A 26 10.17 7.68 3.60
N ASP A 27 9.86 7.64 4.89
CA ASP A 27 9.00 8.61 5.60
C ASP A 27 7.64 8.81 4.92
N ALA A 28 7.08 7.71 4.43
CA ALA A 28 5.77 7.68 3.78
C ALA A 28 4.80 6.81 4.58
N VAL A 29 3.57 7.31 4.70
CA VAL A 29 2.48 6.64 5.38
C VAL A 29 1.35 6.42 4.39
N PHE A 30 0.75 5.22 4.42
CA PHE A 30 -0.36 4.85 3.56
C PHE A 30 -1.51 4.31 4.39
N MET A 31 -2.73 4.64 3.99
CA MET A 31 -3.94 3.97 4.44
C MET A 31 -4.52 3.21 3.26
N ALA A 32 -4.85 1.95 3.45
CA ALA A 32 -5.49 1.10 2.44
C ALA A 32 -6.84 0.63 2.97
N ALA A 33 -7.86 0.68 2.11
CA ALA A 33 -9.18 0.14 2.37
C ALA A 33 -9.50 -0.97 1.37
N LEU A 34 -10.22 -1.98 1.84
CA LEU A 34 -10.76 -3.06 1.02
C LEU A 34 -12.26 -3.10 1.24
N GLU A 35 -13.02 -3.23 0.15
CA GLU A 35 -14.48 -3.26 0.17
C GLU A 35 -14.98 -4.63 -0.28
N SER A 36 -16.01 -5.12 0.41
CA SER A 36 -16.70 -6.36 0.06
C SER A 36 -18.11 -6.33 0.65
N GLU A 37 -19.07 -6.87 -0.09
CA GLU A 37 -20.43 -7.10 0.41
C GLU A 37 -20.47 -8.21 1.48
N ASP A 38 -19.47 -9.10 1.50
CA ASP A 38 -19.37 -10.16 2.51
C ASP A 38 -18.52 -9.72 3.70
N LYS A 39 -19.21 -9.31 4.78
CA LYS A 39 -18.56 -8.96 6.04
C LYS A 39 -17.71 -10.09 6.62
N LYS A 40 -18.13 -11.36 6.47
CA LYS A 40 -17.35 -12.51 7.00
C LYS A 40 -16.03 -12.66 6.27
N PHE A 41 -16.01 -12.37 4.97
CA PHE A 41 -14.77 -12.36 4.20
C PHE A 41 -13.81 -11.28 4.72
N LEU A 42 -14.30 -10.07 5.01
CA LEU A 42 -13.47 -9.02 5.62
C LEU A 42 -12.95 -9.43 7.01
N GLU A 43 -13.77 -10.06 7.85
CA GLU A 43 -13.36 -10.59 9.16
C GLU A 43 -12.27 -11.67 9.03
N GLN A 44 -12.36 -12.54 8.03
CA GLN A 44 -11.32 -13.54 7.73
C GLN A 44 -9.99 -12.89 7.32
N LEU A 45 -10.03 -11.81 6.53
CA LEU A 45 -8.84 -11.06 6.16
C LEU A 45 -8.19 -10.39 7.38
N VAL A 46 -8.99 -9.78 8.26
CA VAL A 46 -8.51 -9.21 9.53
C VAL A 46 -7.81 -10.30 10.36
N TYR A 47 -8.46 -11.45 10.55
CA TYR A 47 -7.87 -12.56 11.29
C TYR A 47 -6.54 -13.03 10.70
N ALA A 48 -6.45 -13.16 9.37
CA ALA A 48 -5.24 -13.58 8.68
C ALA A 48 -4.09 -12.56 8.78
N LEU A 49 -4.40 -11.26 8.84
CA LEU A 49 -3.41 -10.20 9.04
C LEU A 49 -2.90 -10.15 10.49
N GLU A 50 -3.76 -10.45 11.46
CA GLU A 50 -3.39 -10.53 12.88
C GLU A 50 -2.64 -11.82 13.23
N HIS A 51 -2.93 -12.92 12.52
CA HIS A 51 -2.34 -14.25 12.72
C HIS A 51 -1.65 -14.75 11.44
N PRO A 52 -0.61 -14.04 10.95
CA PRO A 52 -0.05 -14.34 9.65
C PRO A 52 0.81 -15.60 9.69
N VAL A 53 0.57 -16.51 8.74
CA VAL A 53 1.37 -17.74 8.56
C VAL A 53 2.81 -17.41 8.11
N TYR A 54 2.99 -16.30 7.41
CA TYR A 54 4.30 -15.80 6.95
C TYR A 54 4.54 -14.38 7.46
N PRO A 55 5.80 -13.99 7.77
CA PRO A 55 6.09 -12.62 8.21
C PRO A 55 5.58 -11.57 7.22
N LEU A 56 4.91 -10.53 7.74
CA LEU A 56 4.41 -9.41 6.94
C LEU A 56 5.54 -8.43 6.59
N PHE A 57 5.48 -7.88 5.38
CA PHE A 57 6.43 -6.86 4.91
C PHE A 57 5.80 -5.98 3.81
N LEU A 58 6.25 -4.73 3.72
CA LEU A 58 5.78 -3.74 2.75
C LEU A 58 6.65 -3.77 1.49
N GLY A 59 6.26 -4.63 0.54
CA GLY A 59 6.95 -4.81 -0.75
C GLY A 59 8.18 -5.71 -0.66
N ARG A 60 9.22 -5.31 0.09
CA ARG A 60 10.44 -6.12 0.30
C ARG A 60 10.56 -6.56 1.75
N ARG A 61 11.12 -7.76 2.00
CA ARG A 61 11.31 -8.34 3.36
C ARG A 61 12.11 -7.45 4.31
N SER A 62 12.93 -6.53 3.79
CA SER A 62 13.68 -5.54 4.57
C SER A 62 12.83 -4.38 5.11
N CYS A 63 11.55 -4.29 4.72
CA CYS A 63 10.62 -3.24 5.12
C CYS A 63 9.48 -3.85 5.97
N PRO A 64 9.74 -4.20 7.24
CA PRO A 64 8.69 -4.67 8.13
C PRO A 64 7.64 -3.55 8.33
N PRO A 65 6.34 -3.89 8.47
CA PRO A 65 5.32 -2.89 8.71
C PRO A 65 5.40 -2.33 10.13
N THR A 66 4.98 -1.08 10.31
CA THR A 66 4.68 -0.52 11.63
C THR A 66 3.31 -1.04 12.10
N LEU A 67 3.18 -1.36 13.38
CA LEU A 67 1.91 -1.80 13.97
C LEU A 67 1.10 -0.60 14.51
N PRO A 68 -0.24 -0.66 14.52
CA PRO A 68 -1.08 -1.75 14.01
C PRO A 68 -1.24 -1.72 12.48
N VAL A 69 -1.33 -2.90 11.85
CA VAL A 69 -1.59 -3.05 10.39
C VAL A 69 -3.08 -2.90 10.07
N VAL A 70 -3.97 -3.31 10.99
CA VAL A 70 -5.42 -3.27 10.81
C VAL A 70 -6.01 -2.15 11.67
N LEU A 71 -6.76 -1.24 11.05
CA LEU A 71 -7.49 -0.14 11.71
C LEU A 71 -8.95 -0.50 12.04
N GLY A 72 -9.45 -1.60 11.48
CA GLY A 72 -10.79 -2.14 11.72
C GLY A 72 -11.68 -2.13 10.47
N ILE A 73 -12.93 -2.57 10.67
CA ILE A 73 -13.97 -2.64 9.63
C ILE A 73 -14.92 -1.44 9.82
N ARG A 74 -15.40 -0.87 8.72
CA ARG A 74 -16.41 0.20 8.68
C ARG A 74 -17.60 -0.26 7.87
N ASP A 75 -18.79 0.24 8.22
CA ASP A 75 -20.05 -0.06 7.53
C ASP A 75 -20.47 1.16 6.71
N ASP A 76 -19.71 1.44 5.66
CA ASP A 76 -19.88 2.60 4.75
C ASP A 76 -19.09 2.35 3.46
N ASP A 77 -19.32 3.15 2.42
CA ASP A 77 -18.65 2.99 1.12
C ASP A 77 -17.14 3.33 1.16
N LEU A 78 -16.35 2.65 0.34
CA LEU A 78 -14.88 2.73 0.39
C LEU A 78 -14.33 4.16 0.29
N LEU A 79 -14.88 4.98 -0.61
CA LEU A 79 -14.40 6.33 -0.83
C LEU A 79 -14.85 7.28 0.29
N SER A 80 -16.07 7.14 0.79
CA SER A 80 -16.56 7.90 1.94
C SER A 80 -15.73 7.60 3.19
N VAL A 81 -15.40 6.34 3.45
CA VAL A 81 -14.53 5.96 4.56
C VAL A 81 -13.16 6.61 4.42
N LEU A 82 -12.49 6.48 3.26
CA LEU A 82 -11.16 7.06 3.04
C LEU A 82 -11.14 8.60 3.13
N ARG A 83 -12.27 9.27 2.82
CA ARG A 83 -12.41 10.72 2.95
C ARG A 83 -12.66 11.18 4.38
N LYS A 84 -13.37 10.38 5.18
CA LYS A 84 -13.73 10.69 6.57
C LYS A 84 -12.62 10.34 7.56
N GLU A 85 -11.88 9.26 7.29
CA GLU A 85 -10.79 8.82 8.14
C GLU A 85 -9.67 9.88 8.18
N SER A 86 -9.20 10.17 9.40
CA SER A 86 -8.14 11.16 9.57
C SER A 86 -6.82 10.64 8.98
N PRO A 87 -5.99 11.52 8.38
CA PRO A 87 -4.65 11.13 7.95
C PRO A 87 -3.87 10.51 9.12
N VAL A 88 -3.22 9.38 8.86
CA VAL A 88 -2.48 8.62 9.89
C VAL A 88 -1.29 9.41 10.45
N ALA A 89 -0.80 10.41 9.73
CA ALA A 89 0.26 11.30 10.19
C ALA A 89 -0.15 12.78 10.08
N GLU A 90 0.37 13.57 11.02
CA GLU A 90 0.16 15.02 11.08
C GLU A 90 0.70 15.70 9.81
N ASN A 91 -0.02 16.68 9.29
CA ASN A 91 0.37 17.48 8.11
C ASN A 91 0.53 16.72 6.78
N CYS A 92 -0.10 15.56 6.59
CA CYS A 92 -0.05 14.77 5.34
C CYS A 92 -0.87 15.33 4.15
N GLN A 93 -1.06 16.65 4.07
CA GLN A 93 -1.82 17.28 2.99
C GLN A 93 -0.91 17.97 1.96
N PRO A 94 -1.19 17.84 0.65
CA PRO A 94 -2.37 17.20 0.05
C PRO A 94 -2.29 15.66 0.06
N THR A 95 -3.39 15.01 0.42
CA THR A 95 -3.52 13.55 0.37
C THR A 95 -4.04 13.10 -1.00
N ARG A 96 -3.43 12.06 -1.57
CA ARG A 96 -3.86 11.46 -2.83
C ARG A 96 -4.53 10.11 -2.56
N ILE A 97 -5.78 9.98 -3.00
CA ILE A 97 -6.50 8.70 -3.00
C ILE A 97 -6.31 8.05 -4.37
N VAL A 98 -5.95 6.77 -4.37
CA VAL A 98 -5.84 5.93 -5.57
C VAL A 98 -6.73 4.71 -5.36
N TYR A 99 -7.61 4.42 -6.32
CA TYR A 99 -8.60 3.35 -6.21
C TYR A 99 -8.82 2.63 -7.53
N ASP A 100 -9.34 1.40 -7.44
CA ASP A 100 -9.73 0.57 -8.58
C ASP A 100 -11.01 1.09 -9.22
N SER A 101 -11.09 1.04 -10.56
CA SER A 101 -12.25 1.54 -11.30
C SER A 101 -12.56 0.63 -12.48
N ASP A 102 -13.73 0.02 -12.49
CA ASP A 102 -14.20 -0.77 -13.63
C ASP A 102 -14.65 0.08 -14.83
N GLN A 103 -14.89 1.38 -14.59
CA GLN A 103 -15.39 2.31 -15.61
C GLN A 103 -14.34 3.38 -15.96
N GLY A 104 -13.48 3.06 -16.92
CA GLY A 104 -12.41 3.95 -17.36
C GLY A 104 -11.32 4.18 -16.31
N GLY A 105 -10.37 5.07 -16.61
CA GLY A 105 -9.22 5.35 -15.76
C GLY A 105 -7.89 5.18 -16.50
N ILE A 106 -6.81 5.11 -15.73
CA ILE A 106 -5.45 4.92 -16.25
C ILE A 106 -5.10 3.42 -16.13
N PRO A 107 -4.70 2.74 -17.22
CA PRO A 107 -4.29 1.35 -17.15
C PRO A 107 -2.95 1.22 -16.42
N VAL A 108 -2.86 0.28 -15.47
CA VAL A 108 -1.64 -0.08 -14.75
C VAL A 108 -1.45 -1.59 -14.79
N ARG A 109 -0.20 -2.02 -15.00
CA ARG A 109 0.16 -3.43 -15.11
C ARG A 109 0.69 -4.00 -13.79
N ASP A 110 -0.18 -4.11 -12.80
CA ASP A 110 0.13 -4.61 -11.46
C ASP A 110 -0.90 -5.62 -10.92
N LYS A 111 -1.89 -6.03 -11.71
CA LYS A 111 -2.84 -7.11 -11.34
C LYS A 111 -2.08 -8.44 -11.31
N PRO A 112 -1.93 -9.13 -10.15
CA PRO A 112 -1.18 -10.36 -10.10
C PRO A 112 -1.92 -11.49 -10.83
N VAL A 113 -1.28 -12.10 -11.81
CA VAL A 113 -1.78 -13.30 -12.51
C VAL A 113 -1.08 -14.55 -11.98
N SER A 114 0.21 -14.45 -11.68
CA SER A 114 1.00 -15.53 -11.09
C SER A 114 2.08 -15.00 -10.16
N PHE A 115 2.15 -15.56 -8.96
CA PHE A 115 3.23 -15.32 -7.99
C PHE A 115 4.38 -16.33 -8.11
N SER A 116 4.32 -17.29 -9.05
CA SER A 116 5.37 -18.30 -9.24
C SER A 116 6.74 -17.64 -9.45
N GLN A 117 7.77 -18.17 -8.79
CA GLN A 117 9.13 -17.65 -8.94
C GLN A 117 9.71 -17.91 -10.34
N LEU A 118 9.27 -18.99 -11.00
CA LEU A 118 9.71 -19.35 -12.35
C LEU A 118 9.02 -18.50 -13.42
N HIS A 119 7.73 -18.21 -13.21
CA HIS A 119 6.87 -17.53 -14.19
C HIS A 119 5.95 -16.53 -13.51
N ARG A 120 6.54 -15.44 -13.01
CA ARG A 120 5.81 -14.32 -12.43
C ARG A 120 5.11 -13.51 -13.53
N GLN A 121 3.81 -13.26 -13.37
CA GLN A 121 3.01 -12.59 -14.40
C GLN A 121 2.07 -11.55 -13.81
N TYR A 122 1.95 -10.43 -14.53
CA TYR A 122 1.07 -9.31 -14.18
C TYR A 122 0.21 -8.90 -15.38
N GLY A 123 -1.08 -8.73 -15.12
CA GLY A 123 -2.07 -8.20 -16.04
C GLY A 123 -2.38 -6.73 -15.77
N PHE A 124 -3.31 -6.18 -16.54
CA PHE A 124 -3.76 -4.80 -16.41
C PHE A 124 -4.95 -4.69 -15.46
N ARG A 125 -4.99 -3.60 -14.70
CA ARG A 125 -6.18 -3.06 -14.03
C ARG A 125 -6.31 -1.58 -14.34
N MET A 126 -7.52 -1.06 -14.17
CA MET A 126 -7.82 0.36 -14.37
C MET A 126 -7.86 1.05 -13.00
N LYS A 127 -7.09 2.13 -12.86
CA LYS A 127 -7.09 2.95 -11.62
C LYS A 127 -7.59 4.37 -11.89
N LYS A 128 -8.14 4.99 -10.86
CA LYS A 128 -8.40 6.43 -10.80
C LYS A 128 -7.67 7.05 -9.62
N GLU A 129 -7.45 8.36 -9.69
CA GLU A 129 -6.77 9.12 -8.65
C GLU A 129 -7.57 10.40 -8.35
N GLU A 130 -7.68 10.76 -7.07
CA GLU A 130 -8.29 11.99 -6.59
C GLU A 130 -7.37 12.68 -5.58
N LEU A 131 -7.27 14.01 -5.66
CA LEU A 131 -6.51 14.81 -4.70
C LEU A 131 -7.48 15.42 -3.69
N LEU A 132 -7.33 15.05 -2.43
CA LEU A 132 -8.02 15.70 -1.33
C LEU A 132 -7.23 16.94 -0.90
N LYS A 133 -7.90 18.09 -0.94
CA LYS A 133 -7.38 19.34 -0.40
C LYS A 133 -7.83 19.47 1.04
N ARG A 134 -7.03 20.16 1.86
CA ARG A 134 -7.45 20.57 3.20
C ARG A 134 -8.72 21.43 3.07
N PRO A 135 -9.77 21.23 3.89
CA PRO A 135 -10.75 22.28 4.09
C PRO A 135 -10.00 23.52 4.58
N GLU A 136 -10.27 24.70 3.99
CA GLU A 136 -9.66 25.94 4.48
C GLU A 136 -9.90 26.05 5.99
N HIS A 137 -8.82 26.22 6.75
CA HIS A 137 -8.94 26.48 8.17
C HIS A 137 -9.57 27.86 8.30
N ASP A 138 -10.82 27.91 8.77
CA ASP A 138 -11.50 29.17 9.09
C ASP A 138 -11.11 29.57 10.52
N PRO A 139 -10.21 30.56 10.70
CA PRO A 139 -9.75 31.00 12.00
C PRO A 139 -10.87 31.63 12.86
N MET A 140 -12.05 31.91 12.30
CA MET A 140 -13.20 32.42 13.06
C MET A 140 -13.98 31.34 13.80
N THR A 141 -13.68 30.05 13.60
CA THR A 141 -14.41 28.96 14.27
C THR A 141 -13.95 28.72 15.72
N GLU A 142 -12.81 29.29 16.12
CA GLU A 142 -12.23 29.16 17.47
C GLU A 142 -12.42 30.41 18.36
N LEU A 143 -13.20 31.39 17.89
CA LEU A 143 -13.59 32.61 18.61
C LEU A 143 -15.00 32.50 19.18
#